data_AF-A0A3B0SFM8-F1
#
_entry.id   AF-A0A3B0SFM8-F1
#
_cell.length_a   1.000
_cell.length_b   1.000
_cell.length_c   1.000
_cell.angle_alpha   90.00
_cell.angle_beta   90.00
_cell.angle_gamma   90.00
#
_symmetry.space_group_name_H-M   'P 1'
#
loop_
_entity.id
_entity.type
_entity.pdbx_description
1 polymer ?
#
loop_
_entity_poly.entity_id
_entity_poly.type
_entity_poly.pdbx_seq_one_letter_code
_entity_poly.pdbx_strand_id
1 'polypeptide(L)'
;YLLWRGFDVTYVQNITDVDDKIINASIEQGVPTDEVAAAAATAFRQGYEALGVMAPDLEPKATEHVPAMITMIDQLITKGHAYESGGDVYFRVRSFPGYGKLSGRNIDELLSGARIEPGELKEDPLDFALWKSAKPGEPSWPSPWSDGRPGWHIECSAMAREYLGDSFAIHAGGTDLVFPHHENEIAQAEAATGTRFAQIWLHNGMVNLSGEKMAKSTGHVIDLLGAVKRWDPIAVRLFYLRTHYRKPVDFSEEALDDAEASLERLRAFRRRTPGEATVPAAPDLIERFSEALDDDLDTAGGLAVLFDTVRDGNRALDAGEDPGRYVAAYDEMMDVFGLVAHNDDLDDLRAEIAEIGTRFGVTTGEPVATLNALVRARNEARDSQEWATSDAIRDGLAQLDITLEDTADGTRWYRG
;
A
#
# COMPACT_ATOMS: atom_id res chain seq x y z
N TYR A 1 1.09 -5.81 -11.58
CA TYR A 1 2.07 -6.62 -12.34
C TYR A 1 1.69 -8.09 -12.50
N LEU A 2 1.59 -8.91 -11.44
CA LEU A 2 1.28 -10.35 -11.59
C LEU A 2 -0.04 -10.61 -12.35
N LEU A 3 -1.10 -9.86 -12.02
CA LEU A 3 -2.37 -9.91 -12.75
C LEU A 3 -2.20 -9.53 -14.23
N TRP A 4 -1.43 -8.48 -14.52
CA TRP A 4 -1.12 -8.04 -15.89
C TRP A 4 -0.36 -9.12 -16.68
N ARG A 5 0.48 -9.91 -16.02
CA ARG A 5 1.14 -11.09 -16.61
C ARG A 5 0.23 -12.31 -16.77
N GLY A 6 -1.03 -12.20 -16.36
CA GLY A 6 -2.03 -13.26 -16.51
C GLY A 6 -2.01 -14.32 -15.42
N PHE A 7 -1.36 -14.05 -14.27
CA PHE A 7 -1.45 -14.95 -13.12
C PHE A 7 -2.80 -14.78 -12.42
N ASP A 8 -3.35 -15.90 -11.96
CA ASP A 8 -4.43 -15.90 -10.97
C ASP A 8 -3.79 -15.74 -9.58
N VAL A 9 -4.12 -14.66 -8.89
CA VAL A 9 -3.45 -14.24 -7.65
C VAL A 9 -4.49 -14.16 -6.53
N THR A 10 -4.21 -14.83 -5.42
CA THR A 10 -4.89 -14.58 -4.15
C THR A 10 -3.96 -13.78 -3.25
N TYR A 11 -4.29 -12.53 -3.00
CA TYR A 11 -3.55 -11.61 -2.14
C TYR A 11 -4.18 -11.52 -0.76
N VAL A 12 -3.42 -11.92 0.27
CA VAL A 12 -3.82 -11.87 1.67
C VAL A 12 -2.94 -10.88 2.42
N GLN A 13 -3.55 -9.96 3.17
CA GLN A 13 -2.85 -9.01 4.04
C GLN A 13 -3.55 -8.99 5.40
N ASN A 14 -2.87 -9.38 6.48
CA ASN A 14 -3.51 -9.39 7.79
C ASN A 14 -3.56 -8.01 8.44
N ILE A 15 -4.47 -7.87 9.41
CA ILE A 15 -4.47 -6.78 10.38
C ILE A 15 -4.14 -7.35 11.76
N THR A 16 -3.02 -6.93 12.34
CA THR A 16 -2.73 -7.18 13.76
C THR A 16 -3.56 -6.22 14.59
N ASP A 17 -4.66 -6.72 15.15
CA ASP A 17 -5.62 -5.98 15.96
C ASP A 17 -5.52 -6.30 17.47
N VAL A 18 -4.47 -7.02 17.87
CA VAL A 18 -4.10 -7.26 19.27
C VAL A 18 -2.58 -7.27 19.43
N ASP A 19 -2.02 -6.27 20.12
CA ASP A 19 -0.59 -6.19 20.46
C ASP A 19 -0.39 -5.27 21.67
N ASP A 20 0.80 -5.35 22.30
CA ASP A 20 1.22 -4.45 23.37
C ASP A 20 1.03 -2.96 23.02
N LYS A 21 1.30 -2.56 21.76
CA LYS A 21 1.10 -1.17 21.31
C LYS A 21 -0.37 -0.75 21.32
N ILE A 22 -1.27 -1.64 20.90
CA ILE A 22 -2.72 -1.38 20.85
C ILE A 22 -3.27 -1.30 22.27
N ILE A 23 -2.84 -2.19 23.15
CA ILE A 23 -3.20 -2.19 24.58
C ILE A 23 -2.74 -0.89 25.24
N ASN A 24 -1.50 -0.47 25.02
CA ASN A 24 -0.98 0.76 25.60
C ASN A 24 -1.74 2.01 25.08
N ALA A 25 -2.03 2.07 23.78
CA ALA A 25 -2.81 3.15 23.19
C ALA A 25 -4.26 3.18 23.71
N SER A 26 -4.87 2.02 23.90
CA SER A 26 -6.20 1.87 24.51
C SER A 26 -6.23 2.45 25.94
N ILE A 27 -5.21 2.13 26.76
CA ILE A 27 -5.07 2.66 28.12
C ILE A 27 -4.86 4.18 28.10
N GLU A 28 -4.02 4.69 27.21
CA GLU A 28 -3.72 6.13 27.10
C GLU A 28 -4.95 6.94 26.66
N GLN A 29 -5.71 6.42 25.70
CA GLN A 29 -6.88 7.09 25.13
C GLN A 29 -8.16 6.86 25.94
N GLY A 30 -8.19 5.85 26.80
CA GLY A 30 -9.37 5.47 27.59
C GLY A 30 -10.49 4.86 26.74
N VAL A 31 -10.16 4.22 25.62
CA VAL A 31 -11.11 3.56 24.71
C VAL A 31 -10.76 2.07 24.55
N PRO A 32 -11.73 1.19 24.24
CA PRO A 32 -11.48 -0.22 24.00
C PRO A 32 -10.43 -0.50 22.91
N THR A 33 -9.68 -1.60 23.04
CA THR A 33 -8.62 -2.01 22.10
C THR A 33 -9.12 -2.25 20.68
N ASP A 34 -10.33 -2.77 20.54
CA ASP A 34 -10.99 -3.00 19.25
C ASP A 34 -11.33 -1.67 18.56
N GLU A 35 -11.72 -0.63 19.31
CA GLU A 35 -11.92 0.71 18.77
C GLU A 35 -10.60 1.34 18.28
N VAL A 36 -9.50 1.17 19.04
CA VAL A 36 -8.16 1.63 18.61
C VAL A 36 -7.73 0.93 17.32
N ALA A 37 -7.85 -0.39 17.27
CA ALA A 37 -7.46 -1.18 16.11
C ALA A 37 -8.33 -0.85 14.88
N ALA A 38 -9.65 -0.71 15.06
CA ALA A 38 -10.57 -0.37 13.98
C ALA A 38 -10.30 1.04 13.41
N ALA A 39 -10.00 2.02 14.26
CA ALA A 39 -9.63 3.37 13.84
C ALA A 39 -8.32 3.36 13.03
N ALA A 40 -7.29 2.65 13.51
CA ALA A 40 -6.01 2.52 12.82
C ALA A 40 -6.16 1.79 11.48
N ALA A 41 -6.90 0.69 11.43
CA ALA A 41 -7.18 -0.04 10.19
C ALA A 41 -7.96 0.81 9.18
N THR A 42 -8.90 1.64 9.64
CA THR A 42 -9.61 2.59 8.76
C THR A 42 -8.67 3.63 8.17
N ALA A 43 -7.82 4.24 9.00
CA ALA A 43 -6.82 5.22 8.54
C ALA A 43 -5.80 4.60 7.55
N PHE A 44 -5.37 3.36 7.81
CA PHE A 44 -4.50 2.60 6.91
C PHE A 44 -5.14 2.38 5.54
N ARG A 45 -6.39 1.88 5.49
CA ARG A 45 -7.13 1.66 4.24
C ARG A 45 -7.33 2.96 3.46
N GLN A 46 -7.71 4.04 4.13
CA GLN A 46 -7.86 5.36 3.49
C GLN A 46 -6.57 5.83 2.83
N GLY A 47 -5.41 5.64 3.49
CA GLY A 47 -4.13 5.98 2.90
C GLY A 47 -3.79 5.14 1.68
N TYR A 48 -4.06 3.83 1.73
CA TYR A 48 -3.81 2.91 0.61
C TYR A 48 -4.73 3.18 -0.58
N GLU A 49 -6.01 3.42 -0.32
CA GLU A 49 -6.99 3.79 -1.34
C GLU A 49 -6.62 5.10 -2.03
N ALA A 50 -6.21 6.13 -1.27
CA ALA A 50 -5.72 7.38 -1.84
C ALA A 50 -4.53 7.17 -2.78
N LEU A 51 -3.63 6.25 -2.46
CA LEU A 51 -2.50 5.88 -3.33
C LEU A 51 -2.88 4.96 -4.50
N GLY A 52 -4.15 4.57 -4.67
CA GLY A 52 -4.57 3.59 -5.68
C GLY A 52 -3.98 2.19 -5.45
N VAL A 53 -3.75 1.81 -4.18
CA VAL A 53 -3.33 0.45 -3.84
C VAL A 53 -4.56 -0.46 -3.88
N MET A 54 -4.46 -1.57 -4.61
CA MET A 54 -5.53 -2.56 -4.67
C MET A 54 -5.77 -3.16 -3.29
N ALA A 55 -7.05 -3.30 -2.92
CA ALA A 55 -7.42 -4.04 -1.71
C ALA A 55 -6.96 -5.50 -1.81
N PRO A 56 -6.58 -6.14 -0.70
CA PRO A 56 -6.35 -7.57 -0.67
C PRO A 56 -7.66 -8.34 -0.93
N ASP A 57 -7.56 -9.55 -1.48
CA ASP A 57 -8.71 -10.45 -1.62
C ASP A 57 -9.24 -10.89 -0.24
N LEU A 58 -8.33 -10.99 0.74
CA LEU A 58 -8.62 -11.38 2.11
C LEU A 58 -7.82 -10.53 3.08
N GLU A 59 -8.50 -10.01 4.10
CA GLU A 59 -7.90 -9.16 5.13
C GLU A 59 -8.16 -9.70 6.55
N PRO A 60 -7.53 -10.83 6.93
CA PRO A 60 -7.83 -11.50 8.18
C PRO A 60 -7.33 -10.71 9.40
N LYS A 61 -8.10 -10.75 10.49
CA LYS A 61 -7.72 -10.17 11.78
C LYS A 61 -7.18 -11.24 12.72
N ALA A 62 -6.17 -10.88 13.51
CA ALA A 62 -5.59 -11.78 14.49
C ALA A 62 -6.63 -12.25 15.54
N THR A 63 -7.47 -11.35 16.05
CA THR A 63 -8.48 -11.69 17.06
C THR A 63 -9.54 -12.68 16.58
N GLU A 64 -9.79 -12.75 15.27
CA GLU A 64 -10.76 -13.67 14.64
C GLU A 64 -10.17 -15.08 14.43
N HIS A 65 -8.86 -15.26 14.61
CA HIS A 65 -8.13 -16.50 14.30
C HIS A 65 -7.38 -17.11 15.50
N VAL A 66 -7.69 -16.68 16.72
CA VAL A 66 -7.15 -17.25 17.96
C VAL A 66 -7.29 -18.79 18.05
N PRO A 67 -8.43 -19.42 17.67
CA PRO A 67 -8.52 -20.88 17.67
C PRO A 67 -7.52 -21.59 16.75
N ALA A 68 -7.21 -21.02 15.58
CA ALA A 68 -6.21 -21.55 14.66
C ALA A 68 -4.80 -21.43 15.26
N MET A 69 -4.50 -20.30 15.91
CA MET A 69 -3.24 -20.08 16.63
C MET A 69 -3.08 -21.10 17.76
N ILE A 70 -4.10 -21.31 18.60
CA ILE A 70 -4.08 -22.31 19.69
C ILE A 70 -3.81 -23.71 19.12
N THR A 71 -4.47 -24.07 18.02
CA THR A 71 -4.28 -25.37 17.35
C THR A 71 -2.84 -25.54 16.87
N MET A 72 -2.26 -24.51 16.26
CA MET A 72 -0.87 -24.55 15.78
C MET A 72 0.13 -24.66 16.93
N ILE A 73 -0.11 -23.96 18.04
CA ILE A 73 0.74 -24.03 19.23
C ILE A 73 0.69 -25.44 19.85
N ASP A 74 -0.50 -26.05 19.95
CA ASP A 74 -0.64 -27.43 20.46
C ASP A 74 0.11 -28.45 19.59
N GLN A 75 0.07 -28.26 18.26
CA GLN A 75 0.87 -29.06 17.31
C GLN A 75 2.38 -28.89 17.56
N LEU A 76 2.85 -27.67 17.78
CA LEU A 76 4.26 -27.38 18.07
C LEU A 76 4.71 -28.01 19.40
N ILE A 77 3.88 -27.94 20.44
CA ILE A 77 4.14 -28.59 21.74
C ILE A 77 4.24 -30.11 21.55
N THR A 78 3.26 -30.72 20.87
CA THR A 78 3.21 -32.16 20.61
C THR A 78 4.45 -32.65 19.87
N LYS A 79 5.00 -31.83 18.97
CA LYS A 79 6.22 -32.14 18.20
C LYS A 79 7.53 -31.81 18.94
N GLY A 80 7.47 -31.25 20.15
CA GLY A 80 8.65 -30.88 20.94
C GLY A 80 9.30 -29.56 20.53
N HIS A 81 8.62 -28.74 19.72
CA HIS A 81 9.09 -27.44 19.25
C HIS A 81 8.61 -26.27 20.10
N ALA A 82 7.72 -26.50 21.06
CA ALA A 82 7.27 -25.51 22.02
C ALA A 82 7.14 -26.10 23.43
N TYR A 83 7.04 -25.22 24.43
CA TYR A 83 6.83 -25.59 25.83
C TYR A 83 6.07 -24.52 26.59
N GLU A 84 5.27 -24.95 27.57
CA GLU A 84 4.60 -24.07 28.52
C GLU A 84 5.54 -23.74 29.69
N SER A 85 5.48 -22.51 30.17
CA SER A 85 6.25 -22.05 31.32
C SER A 85 5.55 -20.88 32.02
N GLY A 86 4.92 -21.17 33.16
CA GLY A 86 4.30 -20.16 34.02
C GLY A 86 3.05 -19.49 33.42
N GLY A 87 2.31 -20.22 32.58
CA GLY A 87 1.11 -19.75 31.86
C GLY A 87 1.40 -19.23 30.45
N ASP A 88 2.66 -18.90 30.13
CA ASP A 88 3.08 -18.56 28.77
C ASP A 88 3.46 -19.82 27.99
N VAL A 89 3.47 -19.72 26.65
CA VAL A 89 4.02 -20.76 25.78
C VAL A 89 5.10 -20.18 24.90
N TYR A 90 6.26 -20.82 24.86
CA TYR A 90 7.42 -20.39 24.10
C TYR A 90 7.77 -21.39 22.99
N PHE A 91 8.27 -20.88 21.87
CA PHE A 91 8.91 -21.68 20.84
C PHE A 91 10.35 -21.98 21.25
N ARG A 92 10.75 -23.25 21.17
CA ARG A 92 12.12 -23.70 21.47
C ARG A 92 12.99 -23.54 20.24
N VAL A 93 13.70 -22.43 20.10
CA VAL A 93 14.50 -22.11 18.89
C VAL A 93 15.47 -23.22 18.53
N ARG A 94 16.18 -23.77 19.53
CA ARG A 94 17.16 -24.85 19.32
C ARG A 94 16.57 -26.17 18.82
N SER A 95 15.25 -26.35 18.90
CA SER A 95 14.58 -27.54 18.37
C SER A 95 14.43 -27.49 16.84
N PHE A 96 14.63 -26.33 16.22
CA PHE A 96 14.49 -26.13 14.77
C PHE A 96 15.86 -25.88 14.12
N PRO A 97 16.48 -26.91 13.48
CA PRO A 97 17.83 -26.78 12.93
C PRO A 97 18.00 -25.71 11.85
N GLY A 98 16.92 -25.31 11.19
CA GLY A 98 16.93 -24.31 10.11
C GLY A 98 16.80 -22.86 10.58
N TYR A 99 16.82 -22.59 11.88
CA TYR A 99 16.62 -21.23 12.39
C TYR A 99 17.77 -20.30 11.98
N GLY A 100 17.45 -19.14 11.41
CA GLY A 100 18.44 -18.18 10.89
C GLY A 100 18.67 -18.29 9.38
N LYS A 101 18.01 -19.24 8.69
CA LYS A 101 18.22 -19.48 7.25
C LYS A 101 17.74 -18.34 6.35
N LEU A 102 16.75 -17.54 6.79
CA LEU A 102 16.28 -16.40 6.00
C LEU A 102 17.21 -15.20 6.16
N SER A 103 17.53 -14.87 7.41
CA SER A 103 18.36 -13.73 7.79
C SER A 103 19.87 -13.95 7.56
N GLY A 104 20.30 -15.20 7.38
CA GLY A 104 21.71 -15.59 7.29
C GLY A 104 22.46 -15.49 8.63
N ARG A 105 21.74 -15.32 9.75
CA ARG A 105 22.35 -15.16 11.08
C ARG A 105 22.64 -16.52 11.71
N ASN A 106 23.79 -16.63 12.37
CA ASN A 106 24.12 -17.81 13.15
C ASN A 106 23.50 -17.72 14.56
N ILE A 107 22.84 -18.78 15.00
CA ILE A 107 22.21 -18.92 16.32
C ILE A 107 23.21 -18.62 17.45
N ASP A 108 24.45 -19.09 17.34
CA ASP A 108 25.46 -18.90 18.39
C ASP A 108 25.93 -17.44 18.48
N GLU A 109 25.91 -16.70 17.37
CA GLU A 109 26.20 -15.25 17.37
C GLU A 109 25.06 -14.45 17.98
N LEU A 110 23.81 -14.83 17.70
CA LEU A 110 22.61 -14.21 18.29
C LEU A 110 22.62 -14.30 19.82
N LEU A 111 23.07 -15.44 20.37
CA LEU A 111 23.13 -15.68 21.81
C LEU A 111 24.07 -14.69 22.53
N SER A 112 25.16 -14.26 21.87
CA SER A 112 26.19 -13.42 22.50
C SER A 112 25.67 -12.06 22.99
N GLY A 113 24.54 -11.59 22.46
CA GLY A 113 23.84 -10.38 22.89
C GLY A 113 22.49 -10.62 23.58
N ALA A 114 21.97 -11.85 23.56
CA ALA A 114 20.64 -12.17 24.08
C ALA A 114 20.67 -12.36 25.60
N ARG A 115 19.65 -11.83 26.28
CA ARG A 115 19.42 -12.01 27.71
C ARG A 115 17.95 -12.38 27.94
N ILE A 116 17.72 -13.18 28.96
CA ILE A 116 16.36 -13.40 29.46
C ILE A 116 16.00 -12.17 30.28
N GLU A 117 14.93 -11.48 29.88
CA GLU A 117 14.49 -10.27 30.57
C GLU A 117 13.83 -10.63 31.92
N PRO A 118 13.87 -9.72 32.92
CA PRO A 118 13.22 -9.96 34.20
C PRO A 118 11.72 -10.27 34.04
N GLY A 119 11.30 -11.45 34.52
CA GLY A 119 9.92 -11.91 34.43
C GLY A 119 9.65 -12.91 33.30
N GLU A 120 10.60 -13.10 32.38
CA GLU A 120 10.52 -14.18 31.39
C GLU A 120 10.96 -15.52 32.00
N LEU A 121 10.22 -16.58 31.68
CA LEU A 121 10.49 -17.95 32.18
C LEU A 121 10.97 -18.88 31.05
N LYS A 122 11.81 -18.34 30.17
CA LYS A 122 12.38 -19.04 29.02
C LYS A 122 13.46 -20.04 29.43
N GLU A 123 13.51 -21.18 28.75
CA GLU A 123 14.61 -22.15 28.80
C GLU A 123 15.88 -21.62 28.10
N ASP A 124 15.73 -20.88 27.00
CA ASP A 124 16.83 -20.27 26.23
C ASP A 124 16.54 -18.77 25.92
N PRO A 125 17.52 -17.86 25.98
CA PRO A 125 17.35 -16.44 25.65
C PRO A 125 16.79 -16.16 24.25
N LEU A 126 16.96 -17.08 23.30
CA LEU A 126 16.46 -16.93 21.93
C LEU A 126 15.01 -17.37 21.77
N ASP A 127 14.46 -18.10 22.74
CA ASP A 127 13.08 -18.56 22.68
C ASP A 127 12.11 -17.36 22.70
N PHE A 128 11.05 -17.47 21.91
CA PHE A 128 10.08 -16.40 21.72
C PHE A 128 8.66 -16.87 22.04
N ALA A 129 7.84 -15.94 22.54
CA ALA A 129 6.48 -16.27 22.97
C ALA A 129 5.59 -16.60 21.77
N LEU A 130 4.90 -17.73 21.88
CA LEU A 130 3.77 -18.13 21.04
C LEU A 130 2.44 -17.71 21.68
N TRP A 131 2.36 -17.81 23.01
CA TRP A 131 1.22 -17.41 23.81
C TRP A 131 1.70 -16.68 25.05
N LYS A 132 1.05 -15.57 25.39
CA LYS A 132 1.33 -14.80 26.61
C LYS A 132 0.11 -14.81 27.51
N SER A 133 0.29 -15.19 28.77
CA SER A 133 -0.72 -15.01 29.80
C SER A 133 -1.09 -13.53 29.93
N ALA A 134 -2.39 -13.25 30.05
CA ALA A 134 -2.88 -11.88 30.10
C ALA A 134 -2.68 -11.26 31.48
N LYS A 135 -2.26 -10.00 31.52
CA LYS A 135 -2.25 -9.23 32.77
C LYS A 135 -3.67 -8.73 33.09
N PRO A 136 -3.97 -8.38 34.36
CA PRO A 136 -5.27 -7.84 34.72
C PRO A 136 -5.65 -6.62 33.87
N GLY A 137 -6.79 -6.72 33.18
CA GLY A 137 -7.32 -5.65 32.32
C GLY A 137 -6.86 -5.71 30.85
N GLU A 138 -5.96 -6.62 30.49
CA GLU A 138 -5.61 -6.85 29.08
C GLU A 138 -6.67 -7.73 28.38
N PRO A 139 -6.85 -7.59 27.05
CA PRO A 139 -7.63 -8.53 26.26
C PRO A 139 -7.10 -9.95 26.43
N SER A 140 -8.02 -10.92 26.57
CA SER A 140 -7.67 -12.32 26.77
C SER A 140 -8.68 -13.26 26.15
N TRP A 141 -8.19 -14.43 25.75
CA TRP A 141 -8.94 -15.56 25.22
C TRP A 141 -8.61 -16.81 26.04
N PRO A 142 -9.58 -17.72 26.23
CA PRO A 142 -9.32 -18.97 26.90
C PRO A 142 -8.42 -19.86 26.05
N SER A 143 -7.45 -20.52 26.68
CA SER A 143 -6.59 -21.52 26.05
C SER A 143 -6.31 -22.69 27.00
N PRO A 144 -5.71 -23.80 26.51
CA PRO A 144 -5.32 -24.92 27.36
C PRO A 144 -4.28 -24.59 28.43
N TRP A 145 -3.54 -23.47 28.28
CA TRP A 145 -2.40 -23.11 29.13
C TRP A 145 -2.75 -21.99 30.12
N SER A 146 -3.38 -20.94 29.63
CA SER A 146 -3.84 -19.79 30.42
C SER A 146 -4.84 -18.93 29.64
N ASP A 147 -5.63 -18.13 30.36
CA ASP A 147 -6.30 -16.99 29.71
C ASP A 147 -5.23 -15.98 29.29
N GLY A 148 -5.17 -15.70 27.99
CA GLY A 148 -4.03 -15.00 27.42
C GLY A 148 -4.27 -14.52 26.00
N ARG A 149 -3.19 -14.23 25.28
CA ARG A 149 -3.23 -13.70 23.92
C ARG A 149 -2.07 -14.27 23.08
N PRO A 150 -2.21 -14.28 21.74
CA PRO A 150 -1.12 -14.71 20.88
C PRO A 150 0.12 -13.82 21.02
N GLY A 151 1.29 -14.41 20.77
CA GLY A 151 2.50 -13.66 20.49
C GLY A 151 2.54 -13.20 19.04
N TRP A 152 3.08 -12.02 18.77
CA TRP A 152 3.04 -11.34 17.46
C TRP A 152 3.33 -12.25 16.24
N HIS A 153 4.30 -13.17 16.34
CA HIS A 153 4.70 -14.01 15.21
C HIS A 153 3.70 -15.12 14.85
N ILE A 154 3.01 -15.70 15.85
CA ILE A 154 2.14 -16.88 15.61
C ILE A 154 0.91 -16.54 14.78
N GLU A 155 0.51 -15.26 14.80
CA GLU A 155 -0.61 -14.73 14.06
C GLU A 155 -0.41 -14.97 12.56
N CYS A 156 0.68 -14.44 11.99
CA CYS A 156 0.99 -14.51 10.57
C CYS A 156 1.11 -15.97 10.10
N SER A 157 1.82 -16.81 10.85
CA SER A 157 1.98 -18.23 10.51
C SER A 157 0.67 -19.00 10.49
N ALA A 158 -0.21 -18.78 11.47
CA ALA A 158 -1.50 -19.47 11.54
C ALA A 158 -2.45 -18.99 10.44
N MET A 159 -2.60 -17.67 10.28
CA MET A 159 -3.51 -17.08 9.30
C MET A 159 -3.06 -17.38 7.86
N ALA A 160 -1.78 -17.22 7.54
CA ALA A 160 -1.28 -17.51 6.20
C ALA A 160 -1.54 -18.97 5.81
N ARG A 161 -1.36 -19.92 6.73
CA ARG A 161 -1.65 -21.33 6.47
C ARG A 161 -3.13 -21.62 6.27
N GLU A 162 -4.00 -20.94 6.99
CA GLU A 162 -5.45 -21.10 6.87
C GLU A 162 -5.96 -20.70 5.48
N TYR A 163 -5.44 -19.60 4.93
CA TYR A 163 -5.89 -19.06 3.64
C TYR A 163 -5.08 -19.53 2.43
N LEU A 164 -3.77 -19.73 2.58
CA LEU A 164 -2.85 -20.03 1.47
C LEU A 164 -2.29 -21.47 1.51
N GLY A 165 -2.62 -22.24 2.56
CA GLY A 165 -2.13 -23.60 2.77
C GLY A 165 -0.74 -23.67 3.39
N ASP A 166 -0.25 -24.90 3.61
CA ASP A 166 1.03 -25.16 4.30
C ASP A 166 2.28 -24.75 3.49
N SER A 167 2.13 -24.36 2.23
CA SER A 167 3.19 -23.88 1.34
C SER A 167 2.60 -22.99 0.25
N PHE A 168 3.06 -21.74 0.14
CA PHE A 168 2.60 -20.80 -0.89
C PHE A 168 3.74 -20.07 -1.62
N ALA A 169 3.41 -19.29 -2.64
CA ALA A 169 4.37 -18.75 -3.59
C ALA A 169 5.24 -17.64 -2.99
N ILE A 170 4.63 -16.54 -2.52
CA ILE A 170 5.33 -15.30 -2.16
C ILE A 170 4.90 -14.85 -0.77
N HIS A 171 5.86 -14.58 0.11
CA HIS A 171 5.65 -13.88 1.38
C HIS A 171 6.44 -12.55 1.34
N ALA A 172 5.80 -11.44 1.71
CA ALA A 172 6.37 -10.10 1.58
C ALA A 172 6.36 -9.31 2.90
N GLY A 173 7.26 -8.34 3.05
CA GLY A 173 7.30 -7.43 4.20
C GLY A 173 8.46 -6.43 4.14
N GLY A 174 8.63 -5.60 5.17
CA GLY A 174 9.78 -4.70 5.27
C GLY A 174 11.09 -5.43 5.59
N THR A 175 12.23 -4.85 5.24
CA THR A 175 13.55 -5.43 5.61
C THR A 175 13.76 -5.62 7.11
N ASP A 176 13.06 -4.86 7.94
CA ASP A 176 13.01 -5.01 9.40
C ASP A 176 12.28 -6.28 9.84
N LEU A 177 11.36 -6.81 9.03
CA LEU A 177 10.64 -8.04 9.31
C LEU A 177 11.44 -9.30 8.98
N VAL A 178 12.55 -9.21 8.23
CA VAL A 178 13.44 -10.36 7.96
C VAL A 178 13.83 -11.06 9.27
N PHE A 179 14.16 -10.29 10.30
CA PHE A 179 14.47 -10.80 11.62
C PHE A 179 14.00 -9.84 12.73
N PRO A 180 13.31 -10.34 13.77
CA PRO A 180 13.03 -11.75 14.02
C PRO A 180 11.74 -12.26 13.37
N HIS A 181 10.89 -11.39 12.80
CA HIS A 181 9.50 -11.73 12.49
C HIS A 181 9.34 -12.90 11.50
N HIS A 182 9.79 -12.73 10.25
CA HIS A 182 9.68 -13.75 9.21
C HIS A 182 10.54 -15.00 9.51
N GLU A 183 11.67 -14.85 10.21
CA GLU A 183 12.46 -15.99 10.67
C GLU A 183 11.69 -16.85 11.68
N ASN A 184 10.96 -16.20 12.59
CA ASN A 184 10.09 -16.88 13.55
C ASN A 184 8.89 -17.52 12.86
N GLU A 185 8.30 -16.88 11.86
CA GLU A 185 7.20 -17.47 11.09
C GLU A 185 7.61 -18.74 10.36
N ILE A 186 8.77 -18.71 9.69
CA ILE A 186 9.36 -19.90 9.08
C ILE A 186 9.52 -21.00 10.13
N ALA A 187 10.11 -20.67 11.27
CA ALA A 187 10.36 -21.65 12.32
C ALA A 187 9.06 -22.27 12.84
N GLN A 188 8.03 -21.46 13.09
CA GLN A 188 6.72 -21.90 13.52
C GLN A 188 6.04 -22.78 12.47
N ALA A 189 5.91 -22.28 11.24
CA ALA A 189 5.18 -22.96 10.17
C ALA A 189 5.85 -24.27 9.78
N GLU A 190 7.16 -24.25 9.48
CA GLU A 190 7.86 -25.44 9.02
C GLU A 190 8.05 -26.49 10.11
N ALA A 191 8.21 -26.09 11.38
CA ALA A 191 8.21 -27.04 12.50
C ALA A 191 6.82 -27.67 12.71
N ALA A 192 5.75 -26.89 12.52
CA ALA A 192 4.38 -27.37 12.65
C ALA A 192 3.97 -28.31 11.50
N THR A 193 4.47 -28.13 10.27
CA THR A 193 4.02 -28.88 9.09
C THR A 193 5.05 -29.85 8.53
N GLY A 194 6.34 -29.54 8.65
CA GLY A 194 7.42 -30.22 7.93
C GLY A 194 7.53 -29.84 6.45
N THR A 195 6.78 -28.84 5.99
CA THR A 195 6.81 -28.33 4.61
C THR A 195 7.50 -26.98 4.55
N ARG A 196 7.98 -26.58 3.37
CA ARG A 196 8.51 -25.23 3.15
C ARG A 196 7.35 -24.23 3.20
N PHE A 197 7.48 -23.17 4.01
CA PHE A 197 6.39 -22.22 4.24
C PHE A 197 6.10 -21.31 3.02
N ALA A 198 7.12 -20.63 2.50
CA ALA A 198 7.02 -19.79 1.31
C ALA A 198 8.16 -20.09 0.31
N GLN A 199 7.87 -20.03 -1.00
CA GLN A 199 8.86 -20.26 -2.05
C GLN A 199 9.76 -19.05 -2.30
N ILE A 200 9.20 -17.84 -2.18
CA ILE A 200 9.87 -16.57 -2.44
C ILE A 200 9.58 -15.63 -1.27
N TRP A 201 10.63 -14.93 -0.82
CA TRP A 201 10.53 -13.87 0.18
C TRP A 201 10.89 -12.53 -0.48
N LEU A 202 10.00 -11.55 -0.39
CA LEU A 202 10.20 -10.20 -0.94
C LEU A 202 10.27 -9.19 0.19
N HIS A 203 11.40 -8.48 0.30
CA HIS A 203 11.60 -7.49 1.36
C HIS A 203 11.87 -6.09 0.80
N ASN A 204 11.02 -5.11 1.16
CA ASN A 204 11.22 -3.73 0.73
C ASN A 204 12.18 -2.96 1.63
N GLY A 205 12.91 -2.02 1.03
CA GLY A 205 13.79 -1.08 1.72
C GLY A 205 13.02 -0.14 2.64
N MET A 206 13.74 0.41 3.62
CA MET A 206 13.17 1.35 4.59
C MET A 206 13.01 2.75 3.99
N VAL A 207 12.04 3.49 4.49
CA VAL A 207 11.92 4.93 4.22
C VAL A 207 12.71 5.70 5.28
N ASN A 208 13.72 6.44 4.85
CA ASN A 208 14.48 7.32 5.71
C ASN A 208 13.88 8.73 5.67
N LEU A 209 13.75 9.37 6.83
CA LEU A 209 13.40 10.78 6.91
C LEU A 209 14.69 11.60 6.77
N SER A 210 15.00 12.05 5.55
CA SER A 210 16.19 12.86 5.29
C SER A 210 15.93 14.33 5.62
N GLY A 211 16.59 14.86 6.65
CA GLY A 211 16.53 16.28 7.00
C GLY A 211 16.68 16.56 8.50
N GLU A 212 17.90 16.88 8.96
CA GLU A 212 18.19 17.42 10.31
C GLU A 212 17.38 18.68 10.69
N LYS A 213 16.64 19.28 9.74
CA LYS A 213 15.84 20.49 9.95
C LYS A 213 14.36 20.29 10.27
N MET A 214 13.76 19.11 10.06
CA MET A 214 12.38 18.88 10.54
C MET A 214 12.32 18.57 12.04
N ALA A 215 13.38 17.97 12.58
CA ALA A 215 13.47 17.64 14.01
C ALA A 215 13.58 18.88 14.93
N LYS A 216 13.92 20.06 14.40
CA LYS A 216 14.16 21.26 15.22
C LYS A 216 13.05 22.31 15.17
N SER A 217 12.05 22.21 14.29
CA SER A 217 10.99 23.22 14.25
C SER A 217 9.56 22.75 14.01
N THR A 218 9.29 21.49 13.65
CA THR A 218 7.89 21.08 13.37
C THR A 218 7.35 19.95 14.22
N GLY A 219 8.15 19.09 14.86
CA GLY A 219 7.62 18.06 15.77
C GLY A 219 6.62 17.07 15.15
N HIS A 220 6.44 17.10 13.82
CA HIS A 220 5.44 16.30 13.11
C HIS A 220 6.19 15.34 12.16
N VAL A 221 6.14 14.05 12.48
CA VAL A 221 6.32 13.00 11.48
C VAL A 221 5.11 13.12 10.53
N ILE A 222 5.35 13.30 9.24
CA ILE A 222 4.27 13.30 8.25
C ILE A 222 3.89 11.83 8.03
N ASP A 223 2.71 11.44 8.50
CA ASP A 223 2.13 10.14 8.19
C ASP A 223 1.55 10.13 6.77
N LEU A 224 1.16 8.95 6.28
CA LEU A 224 0.65 8.80 4.92
C LEU A 224 -0.58 9.68 4.66
N LEU A 225 -1.51 9.77 5.61
CA LEU A 225 -2.71 10.61 5.49
C LEU A 225 -2.37 12.10 5.44
N GLY A 226 -1.32 12.53 6.14
CA GLY A 226 -0.78 13.88 6.06
C GLY A 226 -0.10 14.15 4.72
N ALA A 227 0.61 13.16 4.17
CA ALA A 227 1.27 13.28 2.86
C ALA A 227 0.25 13.44 1.73
N VAL A 228 -0.76 12.55 1.64
CA VAL A 228 -1.79 12.60 0.57
C VAL A 228 -2.75 13.79 0.67
N LYS A 229 -2.74 14.52 1.80
CA LYS A 229 -3.45 15.81 1.94
C LYS A 229 -2.65 16.99 1.42
N ARG A 230 -1.32 16.85 1.33
CA ARG A 230 -0.40 17.93 0.99
C ARG A 230 0.09 17.83 -0.44
N TRP A 231 0.29 16.62 -0.94
CA TRP A 231 0.72 16.34 -2.30
C TRP A 231 -0.31 15.45 -2.98
N ASP A 232 -0.31 15.51 -4.32
CA ASP A 232 -1.09 14.60 -5.14
C ASP A 232 -0.82 13.13 -4.74
N PRO A 233 -1.85 12.34 -4.39
CA PRO A 233 -1.66 10.94 -3.96
C PRO A 233 -0.95 10.06 -5.00
N ILE A 234 -1.19 10.30 -6.28
CA ILE A 234 -0.53 9.59 -7.38
C ILE A 234 0.93 10.05 -7.51
N ALA A 235 1.25 11.30 -7.16
CA ALA A 235 2.64 11.74 -7.07
C ALA A 235 3.37 11.08 -5.89
N VAL A 236 2.71 10.92 -4.75
CA VAL A 236 3.23 10.14 -3.61
C VAL A 236 3.49 8.69 -4.03
N ARG A 237 2.59 8.09 -4.81
CA ARG A 237 2.80 6.74 -5.37
C ARG A 237 3.99 6.72 -6.34
N LEU A 238 4.08 7.66 -7.27
CA LEU A 238 5.19 7.79 -8.22
C LEU A 238 6.53 7.96 -7.50
N PHE A 239 6.55 8.70 -6.38
CA PHE A 239 7.73 8.84 -5.54
C PHE A 239 8.30 7.47 -5.10
N TYR A 240 7.45 6.57 -4.63
CA TYR A 240 7.89 5.22 -4.26
C TYR A 240 8.36 4.40 -5.46
N LEU A 241 7.69 4.51 -6.61
CA LEU A 241 8.01 3.74 -7.82
C LEU A 241 9.35 4.14 -8.48
N ARG A 242 9.87 5.34 -8.20
CA ARG A 242 11.13 5.82 -8.76
C ARG A 242 12.37 5.09 -8.27
N THR A 243 12.26 4.42 -7.14
CA THR A 243 13.37 3.70 -6.52
C THR A 243 13.01 2.22 -6.48
N HIS A 244 13.95 1.37 -6.91
CA HIS A 244 13.77 -0.08 -6.83
C HIS A 244 13.37 -0.51 -5.41
N TYR A 245 12.33 -1.33 -5.26
CA TYR A 245 11.65 -1.57 -3.98
C TYR A 245 12.57 -2.05 -2.84
N ARG A 246 13.65 -2.76 -3.18
CA ARG A 246 14.69 -3.27 -2.25
C ARG A 246 15.66 -2.20 -1.72
N LYS A 247 15.66 -0.99 -2.27
CA LYS A 247 16.56 0.09 -1.86
C LYS A 247 15.87 1.00 -0.84
N PRO A 248 16.62 1.56 0.12
CA PRO A 248 16.06 2.57 0.98
C PRO A 248 15.66 3.81 0.16
N VAL A 249 14.59 4.47 0.57
CA VAL A 249 14.09 5.69 -0.07
C VAL A 249 14.25 6.84 0.92
N ASP A 250 14.89 7.91 0.50
CA ASP A 250 15.03 9.12 1.31
C ASP A 250 13.84 10.04 1.04
N PHE A 251 12.98 10.18 2.05
CA PHE A 251 11.87 11.12 2.02
C PHE A 251 12.38 12.54 2.23
N SER A 252 11.93 13.45 1.36
CA SER A 252 12.06 14.90 1.50
C SER A 252 10.89 15.58 0.76
N GLU A 253 10.56 16.82 1.14
CA GLU A 253 9.54 17.60 0.43
C GLU A 253 9.94 17.83 -1.04
N GLU A 254 11.23 18.13 -1.28
CA GLU A 254 11.79 18.31 -2.62
C GLU A 254 11.61 17.07 -3.51
N ALA A 255 11.77 15.86 -2.93
CA ALA A 255 11.58 14.63 -3.68
C ALA A 255 10.11 14.38 -4.09
N LEU A 256 9.14 14.85 -3.28
CA LEU A 256 7.72 14.80 -3.61
C LEU A 256 7.32 15.89 -4.62
N ASP A 257 7.85 17.11 -4.47
CA ASP A 257 7.63 18.19 -5.45
C ASP A 257 8.17 17.77 -6.85
N ASP A 258 9.32 17.10 -6.89
CA ASP A 258 9.87 16.50 -8.11
C ASP A 258 8.98 15.39 -8.68
N ALA A 259 8.30 14.63 -7.80
CA ALA A 259 7.34 13.59 -8.19
C ALA A 259 6.10 14.21 -8.83
N GLU A 260 5.53 15.26 -8.25
CA GLU A 260 4.42 16.03 -8.82
C GLU A 260 4.77 16.59 -10.20
N ALA A 261 5.93 17.25 -10.33
CA ALA A 261 6.39 17.78 -11.60
C ALA A 261 6.53 16.70 -12.69
N SER A 262 6.82 15.46 -12.30
CA SER A 262 6.93 14.35 -13.26
C SER A 262 5.62 13.69 -13.58
N LEU A 263 4.72 13.57 -12.60
CA LEU A 263 3.34 13.16 -12.85
C LEU A 263 2.68 14.15 -13.81
N GLU A 264 2.92 15.44 -13.65
CA GLU A 264 2.38 16.47 -14.53
C GLU A 264 2.86 16.29 -15.99
N ARG A 265 4.09 15.83 -16.22
CA ARG A 265 4.56 15.49 -17.58
C ARG A 265 3.80 14.31 -18.19
N LEU A 266 3.44 13.30 -17.39
CA LEU A 266 2.63 12.17 -17.82
C LEU A 266 1.21 12.66 -18.16
N ARG A 267 0.58 13.42 -17.26
CA ARG A 267 -0.75 14.01 -17.46
C ARG A 267 -0.81 14.95 -18.66
N ALA A 268 0.22 15.77 -18.89
CA ALA A 268 0.30 16.66 -20.04
C ALA A 268 0.24 15.91 -21.38
N PHE A 269 0.89 14.74 -21.47
CA PHE A 269 0.76 13.88 -22.65
C PHE A 269 -0.67 13.39 -22.84
N ARG A 270 -1.31 12.87 -21.78
CA ARG A 270 -2.71 12.45 -21.80
C ARG A 270 -3.66 13.57 -22.23
N ARG A 271 -3.42 14.81 -21.78
CA ARG A 271 -4.20 15.99 -22.23
C ARG A 271 -4.01 16.27 -23.71
N ARG A 272 -2.83 16.02 -24.29
CA ARG A 272 -2.59 16.17 -25.75
C ARG A 272 -3.22 15.05 -26.59
N THR A 273 -3.54 13.91 -25.97
CA THR A 273 -4.14 12.75 -26.63
C THR A 273 -5.47 12.36 -25.97
N PRO A 274 -6.52 13.20 -26.07
CA PRO A 274 -7.83 12.86 -25.50
C PRO A 274 -8.51 11.71 -26.26
N GLY A 275 -9.27 10.88 -25.54
CA GLY A 275 -9.98 9.72 -26.11
C GLY A 275 -9.16 8.42 -26.13
N GLU A 276 -9.85 7.29 -26.23
CA GLU A 276 -9.22 5.97 -26.17
C GLU A 276 -8.33 5.71 -27.40
N ALA A 277 -7.24 4.97 -27.18
CA ALA A 277 -6.45 4.48 -28.29
C ALA A 277 -7.29 3.51 -29.15
N THR A 278 -7.30 3.75 -30.46
CA THR A 278 -8.05 2.91 -31.42
C THR A 278 -7.21 1.80 -32.04
N VAL A 279 -5.94 1.73 -31.65
CA VAL A 279 -4.94 0.76 -32.12
C VAL A 279 -4.24 0.09 -30.93
N PRO A 280 -3.71 -1.12 -31.09
CA PRO A 280 -2.96 -1.79 -30.04
C PRO A 280 -1.68 -1.01 -29.63
N ALA A 281 -1.23 -1.24 -28.40
CA ALA A 281 0.06 -0.77 -27.92
C ALA A 281 1.20 -1.27 -28.82
N ALA A 282 2.24 -0.45 -28.96
CA ALA A 282 3.45 -0.85 -29.69
C ALA A 282 4.10 -2.05 -28.98
N PRO A 283 4.22 -3.24 -29.61
CA PRO A 283 4.69 -4.44 -28.93
C PRO A 283 6.10 -4.31 -28.36
N ASP A 284 6.97 -3.55 -29.03
CA ASP A 284 8.35 -3.29 -28.59
C ASP A 284 8.42 -2.45 -27.30
N LEU A 285 7.47 -1.53 -27.09
CA LEU A 285 7.40 -0.74 -25.87
C LEU A 285 6.93 -1.59 -24.70
N ILE A 286 5.91 -2.42 -24.93
CA ILE A 286 5.39 -3.35 -23.92
C ILE A 286 6.42 -4.42 -23.57
N GLU A 287 7.17 -4.94 -24.54
CA GLU A 287 8.26 -5.90 -24.30
C GLU A 287 9.36 -5.28 -23.42
N ARG A 288 9.88 -4.09 -23.77
CA ARG A 288 10.87 -3.38 -22.95
C ARG A 288 10.38 -3.10 -21.53
N PHE A 289 9.09 -2.77 -21.38
CA PHE A 289 8.46 -2.55 -20.09
C PHE A 289 8.36 -3.84 -19.27
N SER A 290 7.95 -4.96 -19.91
CA SER A 290 7.94 -6.27 -19.28
C SER A 290 9.33 -6.67 -18.84
N GLU A 291 10.34 -6.54 -19.71
CA GLU A 291 11.74 -6.88 -19.41
C GLU A 291 12.26 -6.15 -18.16
N ALA A 292 11.93 -4.87 -18.00
CA ALA A 292 12.29 -4.13 -16.80
C ALA A 292 11.60 -4.70 -15.54
N LEU A 293 10.29 -4.94 -15.59
CA LEU A 293 9.57 -5.47 -14.42
C LEU A 293 9.86 -6.95 -14.14
N ASP A 294 10.25 -7.71 -15.17
CA ASP A 294 10.74 -9.10 -15.07
C ASP A 294 12.07 -9.17 -14.32
N ASP A 295 12.90 -8.13 -14.40
CA ASP A 295 14.11 -7.98 -13.60
C ASP A 295 13.78 -7.44 -12.19
N ASP A 296 13.28 -8.33 -11.34
CA ASP A 296 13.03 -8.08 -9.90
C ASP A 296 12.14 -6.86 -9.62
N LEU A 297 11.11 -6.63 -10.45
CA LEU A 297 10.22 -5.47 -10.36
C LEU A 297 11.01 -4.14 -10.45
N ASP A 298 11.91 -3.99 -11.41
CA ASP A 298 12.60 -2.72 -11.67
C ASP A 298 11.63 -1.63 -12.16
N THR A 299 10.92 -1.03 -11.21
CA THR A 299 9.97 0.05 -11.45
C THR A 299 10.67 1.30 -11.98
N ALA A 300 11.93 1.54 -11.63
CA ALA A 300 12.70 2.67 -12.15
C ALA A 300 13.00 2.49 -13.65
N GLY A 301 13.41 1.29 -14.05
CA GLY A 301 13.55 0.90 -15.45
C GLY A 301 12.22 0.98 -16.22
N GLY A 302 11.14 0.47 -15.66
CA GLY A 302 9.81 0.56 -16.27
C GLY A 302 9.31 2.01 -16.43
N LEU A 303 9.56 2.88 -15.44
CA LEU A 303 9.25 4.31 -15.53
C LEU A 303 10.07 5.00 -16.63
N ALA A 304 11.33 4.60 -16.85
CA ALA A 304 12.13 5.11 -17.95
C ALA A 304 11.49 4.78 -19.32
N VAL A 305 10.97 3.56 -19.48
CA VAL A 305 10.22 3.17 -20.70
C VAL A 305 8.94 3.98 -20.86
N LEU A 306 8.21 4.25 -19.77
CA LEU A 306 7.01 5.10 -19.78
C LEU A 306 7.33 6.54 -20.23
N PHE A 307 8.37 7.17 -19.68
CA PHE A 307 8.76 8.53 -20.06
C PHE A 307 9.31 8.61 -21.50
N ASP A 308 10.03 7.58 -21.95
CA ASP A 308 10.44 7.44 -23.36
C ASP A 308 9.21 7.36 -24.28
N THR A 309 8.19 6.58 -23.89
CA THR A 309 6.92 6.44 -24.62
C THR A 309 6.21 7.78 -24.75
N VAL A 310 6.12 8.54 -23.65
CA VAL A 310 5.58 9.91 -23.64
C VAL A 310 6.36 10.85 -24.56
N ARG A 311 7.70 10.78 -24.53
CA ARG A 311 8.56 11.63 -25.38
C ARG A 311 8.34 11.33 -26.87
N ASP A 312 8.31 10.06 -27.24
CA ASP A 312 8.16 9.66 -28.64
C ASP A 312 6.73 9.89 -29.15
N GLY A 313 5.71 9.70 -28.30
CA GLY A 313 4.32 10.07 -28.61
C GLY A 313 4.15 11.58 -28.84
N ASN A 314 4.76 12.42 -28.00
CA ASN A 314 4.78 13.87 -28.21
C ASN A 314 5.47 14.25 -29.53
N ARG A 315 6.57 13.57 -29.89
CA ARG A 315 7.27 13.80 -31.16
C ARG A 315 6.39 13.45 -32.37
N ALA A 316 5.66 12.34 -32.30
CA ALA A 316 4.72 11.93 -33.35
C ALA A 316 3.61 12.99 -33.54
N LEU A 317 3.02 13.47 -32.43
CA LEU A 317 2.06 14.58 -32.46
C LEU A 317 2.62 15.84 -33.12
N ASP A 318 3.83 16.25 -32.74
CA ASP A 318 4.47 17.45 -33.29
C ASP A 318 4.80 17.32 -34.79
N ALA A 319 5.00 16.07 -35.27
CA ALA A 319 5.19 15.74 -36.67
C ALA A 319 3.87 15.59 -37.45
N GLY A 320 2.71 15.66 -36.80
CA GLY A 320 1.41 15.41 -37.40
C GLY A 320 1.14 13.93 -37.72
N GLU A 321 1.87 13.03 -37.07
CA GLU A 321 1.69 11.58 -37.16
C GLU A 321 0.67 11.09 -36.13
N ASP A 322 0.11 9.89 -36.35
CA ASP A 322 -0.83 9.26 -35.41
C ASP A 322 -0.07 8.71 -34.17
N PRO A 323 -0.32 9.23 -32.95
CA PRO A 323 0.34 8.76 -31.74
C PRO A 323 -0.30 7.50 -31.14
N GLY A 324 -1.36 6.94 -31.75
CA GLY A 324 -2.25 5.96 -31.12
C GLY A 324 -1.55 4.77 -30.44
N ARG A 325 -0.49 4.24 -31.06
CA ARG A 325 0.29 3.13 -30.47
C ARG A 325 1.05 3.51 -29.19
N TYR A 326 1.48 4.76 -29.07
CA TYR A 326 2.14 5.31 -27.89
C TYR A 326 1.13 5.61 -26.79
N VAL A 327 -0.07 6.06 -27.17
CA VAL A 327 -1.18 6.28 -26.24
C VAL A 327 -1.61 4.95 -25.62
N ALA A 328 -1.81 3.91 -26.42
CA ALA A 328 -2.15 2.58 -25.92
C ALA A 328 -1.08 2.02 -24.97
N ALA A 329 0.20 2.15 -25.33
CA ALA A 329 1.31 1.71 -24.48
C ALA A 329 1.39 2.53 -23.17
N TYR A 330 1.17 3.84 -23.24
CA TYR A 330 1.10 4.72 -22.08
C TYR A 330 -0.04 4.32 -21.14
N ASP A 331 -1.26 4.15 -21.66
CA ASP A 331 -2.44 3.79 -20.85
C ASP A 331 -2.20 2.45 -20.12
N GLU A 332 -1.65 1.45 -20.83
CA GLU A 332 -1.32 0.14 -20.24
C GLU A 332 -0.24 0.23 -19.15
N MET A 333 0.85 0.97 -19.38
CA MET A 333 1.92 1.14 -18.38
C MET A 333 1.45 1.95 -17.16
N MET A 334 0.62 2.98 -17.37
CA MET A 334 0.02 3.77 -16.31
C MET A 334 -0.90 2.93 -15.43
N ASP A 335 -1.70 2.04 -16.02
CA ASP A 335 -2.55 1.09 -15.29
C ASP A 335 -1.71 0.10 -14.47
N VAL A 336 -0.69 -0.52 -15.08
CA VAL A 336 0.20 -1.47 -14.36
C VAL A 336 0.89 -0.82 -13.17
N PHE A 337 1.29 0.44 -13.29
CA PHE A 337 1.87 1.18 -12.18
C PHE A 337 0.84 1.73 -11.20
N GLY A 338 -0.45 1.76 -11.53
CA GLY A 338 -1.48 2.45 -10.73
C GLY A 338 -1.27 3.96 -10.68
N LEU A 339 -0.78 4.56 -11.78
CA LEU A 339 -0.58 6.01 -11.92
C LEU A 339 -1.77 6.71 -12.58
N VAL A 340 -2.85 5.98 -12.84
CA VAL A 340 -4.12 6.54 -13.31
C VAL A 340 -4.78 7.23 -12.12
N ALA A 341 -5.25 8.46 -12.33
CA ALA A 341 -6.09 9.10 -11.33
C ALA A 341 -7.38 8.29 -11.22
N HIS A 342 -7.71 7.75 -10.04
CA HIS A 342 -9.03 7.18 -9.78
C HIS A 342 -10.16 8.25 -9.83
N ASN A 343 -9.80 9.49 -10.19
CA ASN A 343 -10.62 10.70 -10.15
C ASN A 343 -11.32 11.03 -11.49
N ASP A 344 -11.17 10.20 -12.52
CA ASP A 344 -12.04 10.30 -13.72
C ASP A 344 -13.42 9.69 -13.46
N ASP A 345 -13.56 8.88 -12.39
CA ASP A 345 -14.86 8.57 -11.81
C ASP A 345 -15.32 9.79 -11.00
N LEU A 346 -16.39 10.41 -11.49
CA LEU A 346 -17.05 11.55 -10.85
C LEU A 346 -18.34 11.11 -10.14
N ASP A 347 -18.60 9.79 -10.03
CA ASP A 347 -19.81 9.30 -9.38
C ASP A 347 -19.86 9.65 -7.89
N ASP A 348 -18.71 9.76 -7.24
CA ASP A 348 -18.59 10.24 -5.86
C ASP A 348 -18.95 11.73 -5.73
N LEU A 349 -18.73 12.52 -6.78
CA LEU A 349 -19.11 13.95 -6.87
C LEU A 349 -20.44 14.19 -7.59
N ARG A 350 -21.22 13.13 -7.86
CA ARG A 350 -22.45 13.20 -8.66
C ARG A 350 -23.44 14.22 -8.12
N ALA A 351 -23.60 14.27 -6.79
CA ALA A 351 -24.55 15.18 -6.14
C ALA A 351 -24.09 16.64 -6.23
N GLU A 352 -22.82 16.90 -5.94
CA GLU A 352 -22.20 18.22 -5.92
C GLU A 352 -22.12 18.82 -7.33
N ILE A 353 -21.70 18.02 -8.33
CA ILE A 353 -21.68 18.45 -9.73
C ILE A 353 -23.10 18.74 -10.23
N ALA A 354 -24.10 17.93 -9.82
CA ALA A 354 -25.50 18.18 -10.16
C ALA A 354 -26.05 19.44 -9.49
N GLU A 355 -25.63 19.77 -8.27
CA GLU A 355 -26.00 21.00 -7.57
C GLU A 355 -25.46 22.23 -8.30
N ILE A 356 -24.17 22.23 -8.67
CA ILE A 356 -23.58 23.30 -9.49
C ILE A 356 -24.30 23.38 -10.84
N GLY A 357 -24.54 22.25 -11.50
CA GLY A 357 -25.30 22.16 -12.74
C GLY A 357 -26.66 22.85 -12.65
N THR A 358 -27.42 22.52 -11.61
CA THR A 358 -28.76 23.09 -11.36
C THR A 358 -28.70 24.61 -11.19
N ARG A 359 -27.71 25.13 -10.47
CA ARG A 359 -27.53 26.57 -10.25
C ARG A 359 -27.33 27.35 -11.56
N PHE A 360 -26.73 26.72 -12.57
CA PHE A 360 -26.47 27.33 -13.88
C PHE A 360 -27.37 26.78 -15.00
N GLY A 361 -28.48 26.11 -14.66
CA GLY A 361 -29.48 25.67 -15.63
C GLY A 361 -29.06 24.47 -16.49
N VAL A 362 -28.07 23.68 -16.04
CA VAL A 362 -27.56 22.48 -16.70
C VAL A 362 -28.12 21.23 -16.01
N THR A 363 -28.79 20.35 -16.76
CA THR A 363 -29.29 19.07 -16.26
C THR A 363 -29.06 17.96 -17.27
N THR A 364 -28.10 17.05 -17.00
CA THR A 364 -27.78 15.96 -17.93
C THR A 364 -27.77 14.56 -17.30
N GLY A 365 -27.96 14.44 -15.98
CA GLY A 365 -28.11 13.18 -15.25
C GLY A 365 -26.80 12.45 -14.92
N GLU A 366 -25.79 12.56 -15.80
CA GLU A 366 -24.45 12.00 -15.59
C GLU A 366 -23.43 13.07 -15.15
N PRO A 367 -22.50 12.77 -14.22
CA PRO A 367 -21.53 13.73 -13.70
C PRO A 367 -20.65 14.35 -14.80
N VAL A 368 -20.04 13.51 -15.64
CA VAL A 368 -19.16 13.95 -16.74
C VAL A 368 -19.93 14.79 -17.76
N ALA A 369 -21.17 14.40 -18.09
CA ALA A 369 -22.01 15.15 -19.02
C ALA A 369 -22.40 16.52 -18.45
N THR A 370 -22.64 16.60 -17.14
CA THR A 370 -23.01 17.82 -16.43
C THR A 370 -21.81 18.75 -16.35
N LEU A 371 -20.64 18.21 -16.04
CA LEU A 371 -19.38 18.94 -16.03
C LEU A 371 -19.04 19.53 -17.42
N ASN A 372 -19.14 18.73 -18.48
CA ASN A 372 -18.91 19.22 -19.84
C ASN A 372 -19.91 20.31 -20.27
N ALA A 373 -21.15 20.23 -19.80
CA ALA A 373 -22.15 21.27 -20.05
C ALA A 373 -21.90 22.54 -19.23
N LEU A 374 -21.40 22.44 -18.00
CA LEU A 374 -20.93 23.58 -17.20
C LEU A 374 -19.73 24.28 -17.87
N VAL A 375 -18.78 23.51 -18.42
CA VAL A 375 -17.65 24.08 -19.19
C VAL A 375 -18.15 24.85 -20.42
N ARG A 376 -19.16 24.32 -21.15
CA ARG A 376 -19.79 25.05 -22.26
C ARG A 376 -20.46 26.35 -21.79
N ALA A 377 -21.27 26.28 -20.73
CA ALA A 377 -21.95 27.46 -20.17
C ALA A 377 -20.95 28.54 -19.71
N ARG A 378 -19.83 28.14 -19.10
CA ARG A 378 -18.73 29.05 -18.77
C ARG A 378 -18.15 29.70 -20.02
N ASN A 379 -17.88 28.95 -21.08
CA ASN A 379 -17.30 29.48 -22.31
C ASN A 379 -18.25 30.47 -23.00
N GLU A 380 -19.54 30.15 -23.06
CA GLU A 380 -20.58 31.06 -23.56
C GLU A 380 -20.66 32.36 -22.74
N ALA A 381 -20.55 32.26 -21.41
CA ALA A 381 -20.48 33.42 -20.52
C ALA A 381 -19.23 34.27 -20.79
N ARG A 382 -18.05 33.65 -21.02
CA ARG A 382 -16.83 34.38 -21.39
C ARG A 382 -16.97 35.10 -22.73
N ASP A 383 -17.50 34.42 -23.74
CA ASP A 383 -17.71 34.99 -25.08
C ASP A 383 -18.71 36.16 -25.05
N SER A 384 -19.70 36.07 -24.17
CA SER A 384 -20.70 37.12 -23.92
C SER A 384 -20.23 38.20 -22.93
N GLN A 385 -18.98 38.13 -22.45
CA GLN A 385 -18.37 39.03 -21.47
C GLN A 385 -19.07 39.04 -20.08
N GLU A 386 -19.78 37.98 -19.74
CA GLU A 386 -20.35 37.72 -18.42
C GLU A 386 -19.32 37.11 -17.46
N TRP A 387 -18.29 37.89 -17.11
CA TRP A 387 -17.16 37.41 -16.31
C TRP A 387 -17.56 36.83 -14.95
N ALA A 388 -18.54 37.44 -14.28
CA ALA A 388 -19.05 36.96 -12.99
C ALA A 388 -19.65 35.55 -13.07
N THR A 389 -20.36 35.23 -14.15
CA THR A 389 -20.94 33.89 -14.38
C THR A 389 -19.82 32.88 -14.67
N SER A 390 -18.86 33.25 -15.53
CA SER A 390 -17.70 32.41 -15.84
C SER A 390 -16.87 32.08 -14.60
N ASP A 391 -16.57 33.09 -13.78
CA ASP A 391 -15.78 32.92 -12.55
C ASP A 391 -16.55 32.07 -11.52
N ALA A 392 -17.85 32.28 -11.36
CA ALA A 392 -18.65 31.48 -10.44
C ALA A 392 -18.72 29.99 -10.81
N ILE A 393 -18.75 29.65 -12.11
CA ILE A 393 -18.66 28.26 -12.57
C ILE A 393 -17.27 27.68 -12.29
N ARG A 394 -16.19 28.41 -12.63
CA ARG A 394 -14.81 27.97 -12.37
C ARG A 394 -14.58 27.73 -10.88
N ASP A 395 -14.99 28.67 -10.04
CA ASP A 395 -14.74 28.62 -8.60
C ASP A 395 -15.58 27.52 -7.92
N GLY A 396 -16.78 27.26 -8.41
CA GLY A 396 -17.60 26.13 -7.95
C GLY A 396 -16.97 24.78 -8.28
N LEU A 397 -16.45 24.62 -9.49
CA LEU A 397 -15.74 23.40 -9.89
C LEU A 397 -14.42 23.22 -9.13
N ALA A 398 -13.68 24.30 -8.90
CA ALA A 398 -12.44 24.26 -8.12
C ALA A 398 -12.67 23.81 -6.66
N GLN A 399 -13.85 24.06 -6.08
CA GLN A 399 -14.20 23.53 -4.75
C GLN A 399 -14.37 22.02 -4.71
N LEU A 400 -14.64 21.40 -5.87
CA LEU A 400 -14.70 19.95 -6.04
C LEU A 400 -13.37 19.37 -6.54
N ASP A 401 -12.30 20.15 -6.40
CA ASP A 401 -10.97 19.83 -6.91
C ASP A 401 -10.92 19.68 -8.45
N ILE A 402 -11.90 20.26 -9.16
CA ILE A 402 -11.95 20.23 -10.62
C ILE A 402 -11.39 21.55 -11.16
N THR A 403 -10.21 21.48 -11.76
CA THR A 403 -9.52 22.64 -12.34
C THR A 403 -9.85 22.77 -13.83
N LEU A 404 -10.05 24.02 -14.29
CA LEU A 404 -10.27 24.35 -15.69
C LEU A 404 -9.04 25.02 -16.31
N GLU A 405 -8.60 24.53 -17.46
CA GLU A 405 -7.47 25.03 -18.23
C GLU A 405 -7.94 25.54 -19.60
N ASP A 406 -7.76 26.84 -19.88
CA ASP A 406 -8.09 27.42 -21.19
C ASP A 406 -6.90 27.21 -22.16
N THR A 407 -7.12 26.46 -23.24
CA THR A 407 -6.10 26.23 -24.29
C THR A 407 -6.54 26.78 -25.65
N ALA A 408 -5.64 26.81 -26.63
CA ALA A 408 -5.97 27.22 -28.01
C ALA A 408 -7.04 26.32 -28.67
N ASP A 409 -7.16 25.06 -28.22
CA ASP A 409 -8.13 24.09 -28.72
C ASP A 409 -9.45 24.07 -27.89
N GLY A 410 -9.57 24.98 -26.92
CA GLY A 410 -10.72 25.10 -26.02
C GLY A 410 -10.41 24.83 -24.56
N THR A 411 -11.43 24.96 -23.72
CA THR A 411 -11.34 24.76 -22.26
C THR A 411 -11.36 23.26 -21.93
N ARG A 412 -10.38 22.82 -21.16
CA ARG A 412 -10.26 21.46 -20.62
C ARG A 412 -10.48 21.49 -19.11
N TRP A 413 -10.82 20.34 -18.55
CA TRP A 413 -10.92 20.16 -17.11
C TRP A 413 -10.13 18.93 -16.67
N TYR A 414 -9.68 18.93 -15.43
CA TYR A 414 -9.09 17.79 -14.76
C TYR A 414 -9.45 17.85 -13.28
N ARG A 415 -9.60 16.69 -12.64
CA ARG A 415 -9.74 16.59 -11.19
C ARG A 415 -8.35 16.42 -10.57
N GLY A 416 -8.08 17.18 -9.52
CA GLY A 416 -6.84 17.17 -8.74
C GLY A 416 -6.55 15.82 -8.10
#